data_AF-A0A948E0Q1-F1
#
_entry.id   AF-A0A948E0Q1-F1
#
_cell.length_a   1.000
_cell.length_b   1.000
_cell.length_c   1.000
_cell.angle_alpha   90.00
_cell.angle_beta   90.00
_cell.angle_gamma   90.00
#
_symmetry.space_group_name_H-M   'P 1'
#
loop_
_entity.id
_entity.type
_entity.pdbx_description
1 polymer ?
#
loop_
_entity_poly.entity_id
_entity_poly.type
_entity_poly.pdbx_seq_one_letter_code
_entity_poly.pdbx_strand_id
1 'polypeptide(L)'
;MNYCFTLEESGKTTTMEVTRTGKKLVIMRSGSGLLPASVEEDFESDEKADLRINQLKKDLLAAGYAEKRPPFPFFGAGYGHYYEWAEIIIRFSRIPTDEEKVEIINLAPSPIKPDMDSFSGKMLMAGSEQFVNMYIHDTYECPGYADKVIEKVKSESSVFDCGCDHECDCDDEDCDCCDDDCDCNCHDDDCECDCHDQNNECNDEDCGCCDDDCDCHDDDDALSELFYASEAALDAFESHIERWIELIHGICPVEYVFRREDWEAGGTDLSWWHRISLNSIHDLIPLWDNPGSWEMEEKEEELFIYSISQIFNYIETPFDGISSAFMNRFFADVKLGMLLEKDDLSEAEEWYKTHKSNPDVVEMLEMSLVSEIEEGNHSKAVEIFRMAIEELAVDYNFMLQMAGPIMLSLIRTENMDLTEEFVEKLSDQMDGYGDTASNNYANNIGAAAYKIMREDYKIARQLFRLACEIRSPHPPKRDLSLFCNALWVLQKDNTGLDVDSDLNQYFLNKCLPHAPSNPAVYFNAACLYVEMDDFENATDCIRKAIEHHYDGVEMMFSQIDAEPMFKDFRKSEFYKSLKN
;
A
#
# COMPACT_ATOMS: atom_id res chain seq x y z
N MET A 1 -7.31 -25.77 -18.83
CA MET A 1 -6.68 -27.12 -18.80
C MET A 1 -5.45 -27.10 -19.68
N ASN A 2 -4.34 -27.68 -19.22
CA ASN A 2 -3.05 -27.68 -19.93
C ASN A 2 -2.47 -29.10 -20.01
N TYR A 3 -1.85 -29.46 -21.13
CA TYR A 3 -1.17 -30.74 -21.32
C TYR A 3 0.15 -30.55 -22.07
N CYS A 4 1.15 -31.35 -21.72
CA CYS A 4 2.46 -31.37 -22.36
C CYS A 4 2.77 -32.78 -22.86
N PHE A 5 3.22 -32.88 -24.11
CA PHE A 5 3.56 -34.13 -24.78
C PHE A 5 4.97 -34.05 -25.36
N THR A 6 5.85 -34.99 -25.05
CA THR A 6 7.23 -35.01 -25.55
C THR A 6 7.50 -36.23 -26.42
N LEU A 7 8.26 -36.04 -27.50
CA LEU A 7 8.74 -37.11 -28.39
C LEU A 7 10.26 -36.98 -28.55
N GLU A 8 10.99 -38.04 -28.21
CA GLU A 8 12.43 -38.13 -28.41
C GLU A 8 12.76 -38.91 -29.69
N GLU A 9 13.30 -38.23 -30.70
CA GLU A 9 13.76 -38.84 -31.94
C GLU A 9 15.20 -38.42 -32.26
N SER A 10 16.07 -39.41 -32.48
CA SER A 10 17.48 -39.18 -32.90
C SER A 10 18.28 -38.22 -32.02
N GLY A 11 18.01 -38.19 -30.70
CA GLY A 11 18.66 -37.29 -29.75
C GLY A 11 18.12 -35.85 -29.76
N LYS A 12 16.94 -35.62 -30.35
CA LYS A 12 16.19 -34.37 -30.24
C LYS A 12 14.85 -34.62 -29.58
N THR A 13 14.47 -33.73 -28.66
CA THR A 13 13.15 -33.72 -28.05
C THR A 13 12.27 -32.72 -28.79
N THR A 14 11.06 -33.13 -29.15
CA THR A 14 9.99 -32.25 -29.66
C THR A 14 8.89 -32.20 -28.63
N THR A 15 8.50 -31.01 -28.21
CA THR A 15 7.44 -30.80 -27.21
C THR A 15 6.21 -30.21 -27.88
N MET A 16 5.03 -30.73 -27.53
CA MET A 16 3.72 -30.25 -27.95
C MET A 16 2.96 -29.82 -26.69
N GLU A 17 2.74 -28.52 -26.54
CA GLU A 17 1.91 -27.93 -25.49
C GLU A 17 0.49 -27.75 -26.01
N VAL A 18 -0.50 -28.08 -25.18
CA VAL A 18 -1.93 -27.98 -25.51
C VAL A 18 -2.64 -27.24 -24.39
N THR A 19 -3.00 -25.98 -24.63
CA THR A 19 -3.68 -25.09 -23.68
C THR A 19 -5.12 -24.88 -24.11
N ARG A 20 -6.07 -25.09 -23.19
CA ARG A 20 -7.49 -24.79 -23.38
C ARG A 20 -7.95 -23.68 -22.43
N THR A 21 -8.47 -22.63 -23.03
CA THR A 21 -9.10 -21.48 -22.36
C THR A 21 -10.54 -21.36 -22.85
N GLY A 22 -11.50 -21.84 -22.04
CA GLY A 22 -12.91 -21.96 -22.43
C GLY A 22 -13.07 -22.78 -23.71
N LYS A 23 -13.54 -22.12 -24.78
CA LYS A 23 -13.79 -22.73 -26.10
C LYS A 23 -12.63 -22.62 -27.09
N LYS A 24 -11.51 -21.98 -26.72
CA LYS A 24 -10.31 -21.87 -27.54
C LYS A 24 -9.29 -22.92 -27.14
N LEU A 25 -8.68 -23.57 -28.14
CA LEU A 25 -7.56 -24.49 -27.99
C LEU A 25 -6.34 -23.89 -28.69
N VAL A 26 -5.23 -23.79 -27.98
CA VAL A 26 -3.92 -23.39 -28.54
C VAL A 26 -2.99 -24.59 -28.45
N ILE A 27 -2.43 -24.98 -29.59
CA ILE A 27 -1.46 -26.07 -29.71
C ILE A 27 -0.14 -25.44 -30.13
N MET A 28 0.86 -25.43 -29.23
CA MET A 28 2.19 -24.91 -29.51
C MET A 28 3.19 -26.06 -29.65
N ARG A 29 4.21 -25.89 -30.50
CA ARG A 29 5.29 -26.85 -30.66
C ARG A 29 6.66 -26.18 -30.60
N SER A 30 7.45 -26.54 -29.59
CA SER A 30 8.88 -26.27 -29.54
C SER A 30 9.68 -27.45 -30.12
N GLY A 31 10.78 -27.11 -30.82
CA GLY A 31 11.64 -28.08 -31.52
C GLY A 31 11.40 -28.19 -33.04
N SER A 32 12.32 -28.90 -33.70
CA SER A 32 12.37 -29.00 -35.17
C SER A 32 11.42 -30.07 -35.72
N GLY A 33 10.35 -29.66 -36.41
CA GLY A 33 9.38 -30.56 -37.04
C GLY A 33 8.56 -29.91 -38.17
N LEU A 34 7.69 -30.68 -38.83
CA LEU A 34 6.94 -30.28 -40.03
C LEU A 34 5.59 -29.58 -39.77
N LEU A 35 5.05 -29.65 -38.55
CA LEU A 35 3.86 -28.88 -38.14
C LEU A 35 4.16 -27.37 -38.02
N PRO A 36 3.15 -26.49 -37.96
CA PRO A 36 3.33 -25.10 -37.55
C PRO A 36 3.92 -24.97 -36.13
N ALA A 37 4.48 -23.80 -35.80
CA ALA A 37 4.95 -23.50 -34.44
C ALA A 37 3.78 -23.31 -33.45
N SER A 38 2.66 -22.77 -33.92
CA SER A 38 1.40 -22.70 -33.19
C SER A 38 0.21 -22.97 -34.11
N VAL A 39 -0.86 -23.55 -33.55
CA VAL A 39 -2.16 -23.74 -34.19
C VAL A 39 -3.23 -23.36 -33.18
N GLU A 40 -4.15 -22.48 -33.57
CA GLU A 40 -5.32 -22.13 -32.77
C GLU A 40 -6.58 -22.78 -33.38
N GLU A 41 -7.41 -23.40 -32.55
CA GLU A 41 -8.69 -24.00 -32.93
C GLU A 41 -9.80 -23.47 -32.00
N ASP A 42 -10.80 -22.81 -32.56
CA ASP A 42 -11.99 -22.32 -31.83
C ASP A 42 -13.17 -23.29 -31.96
N PHE A 43 -13.91 -23.49 -30.87
CA PHE A 43 -15.05 -24.41 -30.80
C PHE A 43 -16.38 -23.73 -30.48
N GLU A 44 -17.48 -24.30 -30.96
CA GLU A 44 -18.83 -23.80 -30.66
C GLU A 44 -19.25 -24.07 -29.20
N SER A 45 -18.70 -25.12 -28.59
CA SER A 45 -19.00 -25.57 -27.22
C SER A 45 -17.81 -26.25 -26.55
N ASP A 46 -17.81 -26.23 -25.22
CA ASP A 46 -16.83 -26.88 -24.36
C ASP A 46 -16.73 -28.38 -24.60
N GLU A 47 -17.88 -29.06 -24.78
CA GLU A 47 -17.93 -30.49 -25.12
C GLU A 47 -17.16 -30.81 -26.42
N LYS A 48 -17.22 -29.94 -27.43
CA LYS A 48 -16.45 -30.12 -28.67
C LYS A 48 -14.95 -29.91 -28.47
N ALA A 49 -14.56 -28.93 -27.65
CA ALA A 49 -13.16 -28.72 -27.27
C ALA A 49 -12.61 -29.94 -26.51
N ASP A 50 -13.37 -30.49 -25.56
CA ASP A 50 -12.98 -31.68 -24.80
C ASP A 50 -12.91 -32.95 -25.67
N LEU A 51 -13.84 -33.13 -26.60
CA LEU A 51 -13.75 -34.22 -27.59
C LEU A 51 -12.51 -34.07 -28.47
N ARG A 52 -12.18 -32.84 -28.91
CA ARG A 52 -10.97 -32.57 -29.69
C ARG A 52 -9.69 -32.86 -28.91
N ILE A 53 -9.60 -32.40 -27.66
CA ILE A 53 -8.48 -32.69 -26.76
C ILE A 53 -8.30 -34.19 -26.60
N ASN A 54 -9.37 -34.92 -26.26
CA ASN A 54 -9.30 -36.36 -26.06
C ASN A 54 -8.90 -37.13 -27.34
N GLN A 55 -9.23 -36.60 -28.53
CA GLN A 55 -8.73 -37.15 -29.79
C GLN A 55 -7.26 -36.79 -30.01
N LEU A 56 -6.87 -35.53 -29.83
CA LEU A 56 -5.48 -35.07 -29.98
C LEU A 56 -4.52 -35.83 -29.05
N LYS A 57 -4.91 -36.09 -27.80
CA LYS A 57 -4.15 -36.94 -26.87
C LYS A 57 -3.93 -38.34 -27.44
N LYS A 58 -4.98 -38.98 -27.98
CA LYS A 58 -4.87 -40.31 -28.60
C LYS A 58 -3.96 -40.28 -29.83
N ASP A 59 -4.07 -39.23 -30.65
CA ASP A 59 -3.27 -39.07 -31.86
C ASP A 59 -1.78 -38.87 -31.52
N LEU A 60 -1.46 -38.04 -30.51
CA LEU A 60 -0.10 -37.82 -30.02
C LEU A 60 0.50 -39.08 -29.38
N LEU A 61 -0.24 -39.76 -28.51
CA LEU A 61 0.19 -41.04 -27.91
C LEU A 61 0.40 -42.12 -28.99
N ALA A 62 -0.46 -42.18 -30.01
CA ALA A 62 -0.31 -43.11 -31.15
C ALA A 62 0.87 -42.74 -32.06
N ALA A 63 1.26 -41.46 -32.12
CA ALA A 63 2.46 -40.97 -32.79
C ALA A 63 3.75 -41.15 -31.94
N GLY A 64 3.66 -41.76 -30.75
CA GLY A 64 4.81 -42.07 -29.90
C GLY A 64 5.21 -40.97 -28.92
N TYR A 65 4.46 -39.87 -28.84
CA TYR A 65 4.66 -38.88 -27.78
C TYR A 65 4.28 -39.49 -26.42
N ALA A 66 5.03 -39.17 -25.37
CA ALA A 66 4.66 -39.42 -23.98
C ALA A 66 3.97 -38.18 -23.39
N GLU A 67 2.94 -38.37 -22.54
CA GLU A 67 2.40 -37.29 -21.70
C GLU A 67 3.46 -36.94 -20.63
N LYS A 68 4.19 -35.82 -20.79
CA LYS A 68 5.12 -35.34 -19.73
C LYS A 68 4.26 -34.68 -18.66
N ARG A 69 4.13 -35.35 -17.52
CA ARG A 69 3.69 -34.71 -16.28
C ARG A 69 4.93 -34.21 -15.53
N PRO A 70 4.86 -33.03 -14.91
CA PRO A 70 5.89 -32.64 -13.98
C PRO A 70 5.95 -33.63 -12.79
N PRO A 71 7.12 -33.85 -12.20
CA PRO A 71 7.27 -34.76 -11.05
C PRO A 71 6.56 -34.26 -9.77
N PHE A 72 6.36 -32.94 -9.66
CA PHE A 72 5.67 -32.25 -8.56
C PHE A 72 5.12 -30.89 -9.06
N PRO A 73 4.14 -30.28 -8.38
CA PRO A 73 3.65 -28.95 -8.74
C PRO A 73 4.72 -27.85 -8.52
N PHE A 74 4.82 -26.92 -9.47
CA PHE A 74 5.65 -25.72 -9.44
C PHE A 74 4.73 -24.51 -9.72
N PHE A 75 4.63 -23.59 -8.77
CA PHE A 75 3.72 -22.44 -8.79
C PHE A 75 4.48 -21.10 -8.81
N GLY A 76 3.77 -20.02 -9.16
CA GLY A 76 4.31 -18.66 -9.21
C GLY A 76 4.94 -18.31 -10.56
N ALA A 77 5.93 -17.41 -10.56
CA ALA A 77 6.50 -16.84 -11.78
C ALA A 77 7.17 -17.90 -12.67
N GLY A 78 6.76 -17.94 -13.95
CA GLY A 78 7.19 -18.96 -14.90
C GLY A 78 8.55 -18.71 -15.53
N TYR A 79 8.62 -17.73 -16.42
CA TYR A 79 9.81 -17.22 -17.07
C TYR A 79 10.05 -15.79 -16.56
N GLY A 80 11.25 -15.51 -16.07
CA GLY A 80 11.61 -14.22 -15.48
C GLY A 80 12.60 -13.43 -16.33
N HIS A 81 12.38 -12.11 -16.39
CA HIS A 81 13.38 -11.16 -16.85
C HIS A 81 14.45 -10.87 -15.78
N TYR A 82 14.20 -11.25 -14.52
CA TYR A 82 15.20 -11.34 -13.44
C TYR A 82 16.05 -10.06 -13.28
N TYR A 83 15.40 -8.92 -13.05
CA TYR A 83 16.11 -7.65 -12.89
C TYR A 83 16.77 -7.56 -11.50
N GLU A 84 16.00 -7.36 -10.43
CA GLU A 84 16.60 -7.17 -9.10
C GLU A 84 16.90 -8.48 -8.37
N TRP A 85 15.96 -9.43 -8.30
CA TRP A 85 16.15 -10.64 -7.48
C TRP A 85 15.38 -11.86 -7.99
N ALA A 86 15.76 -13.03 -7.47
CA ALA A 86 15.14 -14.32 -7.76
C ALA A 86 14.97 -15.12 -6.47
N GLU A 87 13.79 -15.68 -6.23
CA GLU A 87 13.49 -16.47 -5.02
C GLU A 87 12.68 -17.72 -5.34
N ILE A 88 13.13 -18.86 -4.84
CA ILE A 88 12.46 -20.17 -4.98
C ILE A 88 12.30 -20.81 -3.61
N ILE A 89 11.06 -21.09 -3.23
CA ILE A 89 10.67 -21.81 -2.02
C ILE A 89 10.30 -23.24 -2.39
N ILE A 90 10.92 -24.22 -1.73
CA ILE A 90 10.76 -25.65 -2.01
C ILE A 90 10.30 -26.35 -0.74
N ARG A 91 9.18 -27.09 -0.81
CA ARG A 91 8.73 -27.96 0.27
C ARG A 91 9.05 -29.41 -0.03
N PHE A 92 9.70 -30.09 0.89
CA PHE A 92 9.99 -31.52 0.81
C PHE A 92 8.95 -32.37 1.56
N SER A 93 8.75 -33.61 1.11
CA SER A 93 7.87 -34.61 1.76
C SER A 93 8.31 -34.99 3.17
N ARG A 94 9.59 -34.80 3.47
CA ARG A 94 10.26 -35.03 4.75
C ARG A 94 11.40 -34.03 4.90
N ILE A 95 11.87 -33.85 6.13
CA ILE A 95 13.11 -33.12 6.42
C ILE A 95 14.29 -33.80 5.68
N PRO A 96 15.08 -33.09 4.86
CA PRO A 96 16.31 -33.62 4.27
C PRO A 96 17.39 -33.84 5.35
N THR A 97 18.22 -34.87 5.22
CA THR A 97 19.40 -35.04 6.12
C THR A 97 20.48 -34.01 5.80
N ASP A 98 21.42 -33.78 6.70
CA ASP A 98 22.46 -32.77 6.47
C ASP A 98 23.37 -33.14 5.27
N GLU A 99 23.60 -34.43 5.00
CA GLU A 99 24.26 -34.89 3.77
C GLU A 99 23.46 -34.55 2.51
N GLU A 100 22.13 -34.74 2.55
CA GLU A 100 21.22 -34.41 1.46
C GLU A 100 21.15 -32.90 1.23
N LYS A 101 21.10 -32.07 2.30
CA LYS A 101 21.16 -30.60 2.20
C LYS A 101 22.44 -30.16 1.50
N VAL A 102 23.59 -30.72 1.88
CA VAL A 102 24.88 -30.43 1.23
C VAL A 102 24.88 -30.84 -0.25
N GLU A 103 24.26 -31.97 -0.61
CA GLU A 103 24.13 -32.36 -2.02
C GLU A 103 23.21 -31.41 -2.81
N ILE A 104 22.07 -31.03 -2.22
CA ILE A 104 21.09 -30.06 -2.77
C ILE A 104 21.75 -28.70 -3.03
N ILE A 105 22.51 -28.16 -2.07
CA ILE A 105 23.27 -26.91 -2.18
C ILE A 105 24.31 -27.00 -3.31
N ASN A 106 25.02 -28.12 -3.43
CA ASN A 106 26.06 -28.29 -4.44
C ASN A 106 25.53 -28.41 -5.87
N LEU A 107 24.26 -28.79 -6.04
CA LEU A 107 23.57 -28.85 -7.34
C LEU A 107 22.87 -27.54 -7.73
N ALA A 108 22.76 -26.57 -6.83
CA ALA A 108 22.00 -25.34 -7.06
C ALA A 108 22.69 -24.41 -8.07
N PRO A 109 21.92 -23.68 -8.91
CA PRO A 109 22.44 -22.61 -9.76
C PRO A 109 23.16 -21.53 -8.93
N SER A 110 24.32 -21.05 -9.40
CA SER A 110 25.13 -20.07 -8.66
C SER A 110 24.38 -18.78 -8.27
N PRO A 111 23.50 -18.19 -9.12
CA PRO A 111 22.82 -16.93 -8.77
C PRO A 111 21.82 -17.01 -7.62
N ILE A 112 21.34 -18.21 -7.26
CA ILE A 112 20.36 -18.45 -6.17
C ILE A 112 20.84 -19.54 -5.22
N LYS A 113 22.16 -19.69 -5.07
CA LYS A 113 22.74 -20.84 -4.37
C LYS A 113 22.45 -20.74 -2.87
N PRO A 114 21.63 -21.63 -2.29
CA PRO A 114 21.32 -21.59 -0.87
C PRO A 114 22.51 -22.08 -0.02
N ASP A 115 22.44 -21.80 1.27
CA ASP A 115 23.34 -22.33 2.30
C ASP A 115 22.61 -23.33 3.22
N MET A 116 23.20 -23.65 4.38
CA MET A 116 22.59 -24.55 5.36
C MET A 116 21.47 -23.90 6.19
N ASP A 117 21.53 -22.58 6.39
CA ASP A 117 20.58 -21.81 7.20
C ASP A 117 19.31 -21.42 6.39
N SER A 118 19.41 -21.57 5.07
CA SER A 118 18.33 -21.54 4.07
C SER A 118 17.28 -22.65 4.23
N PHE A 119 17.57 -23.70 5.01
CA PHE A 119 16.62 -24.77 5.34
C PHE A 119 15.93 -24.54 6.69
N SER A 120 14.62 -24.80 6.76
CA SER A 120 13.88 -24.88 8.03
C SER A 120 12.84 -26.00 7.93
N GLY A 121 12.91 -26.98 8.83
CA GLY A 121 12.08 -28.20 8.75
C GLY A 121 12.08 -28.85 7.36
N LYS A 122 10.91 -28.91 6.72
CA LYS A 122 10.72 -29.39 5.34
C LYS A 122 10.93 -28.34 4.25
N MET A 123 11.14 -27.07 4.60
CA MET A 123 11.24 -25.96 3.66
C MET A 123 12.70 -25.63 3.33
N LEU A 124 12.92 -25.19 2.10
CA LEU A 124 14.16 -24.57 1.62
C LEU A 124 13.78 -23.28 0.88
N MET A 125 14.44 -22.18 1.23
CA MET A 125 14.35 -20.90 0.52
C MET A 125 15.67 -20.66 -0.20
N ALA A 126 15.65 -20.58 -1.53
CA ALA A 126 16.82 -20.31 -2.37
C ALA A 126 16.63 -18.96 -3.06
N GLY A 127 17.28 -17.93 -2.51
CA GLY A 127 17.25 -16.55 -2.98
C GLY A 127 18.57 -16.10 -3.60
N SER A 128 18.52 -15.04 -4.41
CA SER A 128 19.69 -14.28 -4.85
C SER A 128 19.97 -13.08 -3.93
N GLU A 129 21.12 -12.43 -4.10
CA GLU A 129 21.28 -11.03 -3.72
C GLU A 129 20.54 -10.10 -4.71
N GLN A 130 20.57 -8.79 -4.45
CA GLN A 130 20.13 -7.76 -5.41
C GLN A 130 20.99 -7.78 -6.69
N PHE A 131 20.41 -7.32 -7.80
CA PHE A 131 20.96 -7.35 -9.15
C PHE A 131 21.29 -8.77 -9.65
N VAL A 132 20.31 -9.68 -9.53
CA VAL A 132 20.45 -11.06 -9.99
C VAL A 132 20.77 -11.17 -11.49
N ASN A 133 20.32 -10.22 -12.32
CA ASN A 133 20.73 -10.07 -13.72
C ASN A 133 22.26 -10.11 -13.90
N MET A 134 23.03 -9.42 -13.06
CA MET A 134 24.48 -9.41 -13.11
C MET A 134 25.08 -10.79 -12.80
N TYR A 135 24.54 -11.49 -11.80
CA TYR A 135 24.98 -12.83 -11.42
C TYR A 135 24.61 -13.89 -12.47
N ILE A 136 23.48 -13.73 -13.16
CA ILE A 136 23.07 -14.53 -14.32
C ILE A 136 24.04 -14.28 -15.49
N HIS A 137 24.29 -13.03 -15.85
CA HIS A 137 25.23 -12.66 -16.92
C HIS A 137 26.63 -13.22 -16.64
N ASP A 138 27.12 -13.09 -15.41
CA ASP A 138 28.40 -13.68 -14.98
C ASP A 138 28.42 -15.21 -15.16
N THR A 139 27.39 -15.89 -14.65
CA THR A 139 27.33 -17.36 -14.64
C THR A 139 27.22 -17.96 -16.05
N TYR A 140 26.46 -17.33 -16.95
CA TYR A 140 26.06 -17.93 -18.23
C TYR A 140 26.65 -17.27 -19.49
N GLU A 141 27.15 -16.04 -19.42
CA GLU A 141 27.76 -15.33 -20.57
C GLU A 141 29.25 -15.02 -20.37
N CYS A 142 29.58 -14.31 -19.29
CA CYS A 142 30.89 -13.71 -19.10
C CYS A 142 31.40 -13.87 -17.66
N PRO A 143 31.96 -15.04 -17.30
CA PRO A 143 32.48 -15.30 -15.95
C PRO A 143 33.51 -14.26 -15.49
N GLY A 144 33.29 -13.69 -14.31
CA GLY A 144 34.06 -12.57 -13.75
C GLY A 144 33.67 -11.21 -14.33
N TYR A 145 32.43 -11.02 -14.77
CA TYR A 145 31.80 -9.72 -15.07
C TYR A 145 31.28 -9.04 -13.80
N ALA A 146 30.55 -9.77 -12.94
CA ALA A 146 29.93 -9.21 -11.73
C ALA A 146 30.99 -8.59 -10.80
N ASP A 147 32.11 -9.29 -10.58
CA ASP A 147 33.27 -8.78 -9.83
C ASP A 147 33.76 -7.41 -10.36
N LYS A 148 33.86 -7.25 -11.68
CA LYS A 148 34.35 -6.02 -12.30
C LYS A 148 33.37 -4.86 -12.18
N VAL A 149 32.07 -5.14 -12.29
CA VAL A 149 31.03 -4.13 -12.12
C VAL A 149 30.95 -3.70 -10.65
N ILE A 150 31.03 -4.65 -9.71
CA ILE A 150 31.09 -4.35 -8.28
C ILE A 150 32.36 -3.55 -7.91
N GLU A 151 33.52 -3.88 -8.48
CA GLU A 151 34.74 -3.06 -8.33
C GLU A 151 34.57 -1.66 -8.92
N LYS A 152 33.96 -1.55 -10.12
CA LYS A 152 33.67 -0.27 -10.78
C LYS A 152 32.74 0.60 -9.93
N VAL A 153 31.58 0.08 -9.53
CA VAL A 153 30.59 0.76 -8.68
C VAL A 153 31.22 1.19 -7.36
N LYS A 154 32.01 0.34 -6.68
CA LYS A 154 32.73 0.72 -5.45
C LYS A 154 33.77 1.82 -5.67
N SER A 155 34.42 1.85 -6.85
CA SER A 155 35.36 2.92 -7.19
C SER A 155 34.65 4.23 -7.54
N GLU A 156 33.49 4.18 -8.20
CA GLU A 156 32.72 5.35 -8.61
C GLU A 156 31.85 5.91 -7.47
N SER A 157 31.33 5.07 -6.57
CA SER A 157 30.62 5.51 -5.36
C SER A 157 31.52 6.29 -4.40
N SER A 158 32.84 6.02 -4.41
CA SER A 158 33.82 6.83 -3.65
C SER A 158 34.06 8.24 -4.23
N VAL A 159 33.46 8.56 -5.37
CA VAL A 159 33.43 9.93 -5.95
C VAL A 159 32.14 10.68 -5.54
N PHE A 160 31.15 9.98 -4.99
CA PHE A 160 29.91 10.55 -4.45
C PHE A 160 29.95 10.80 -2.93
N ASP A 161 31.09 10.54 -2.29
CA ASP A 161 31.41 11.19 -1.02
C ASP A 161 31.56 12.68 -1.33
N CYS A 162 30.61 13.51 -0.88
CA CYS A 162 30.77 14.96 -1.04
C CYS A 162 32.08 15.35 -0.36
N GLY A 163 32.84 16.30 -0.92
CA GLY A 163 34.15 16.75 -0.42
C GLY A 163 34.06 17.53 0.90
N CYS A 164 33.24 17.04 1.81
CA CYS A 164 32.80 17.53 3.09
C CYS A 164 33.67 16.97 4.23
N ASP A 165 34.90 16.54 3.93
CA ASP A 165 35.98 16.14 4.87
C ASP A 165 36.50 17.31 5.72
N HIS A 166 35.61 18.23 6.12
CA HIS A 166 35.83 19.01 7.32
C HIS A 166 35.32 18.19 8.50
N GLU A 167 36.27 17.66 9.28
CA GLU A 167 36.06 17.19 10.64
C GLU A 167 35.50 18.36 11.48
N CYS A 168 34.18 18.55 11.42
CA CYS A 168 33.45 19.38 12.35
C CYS A 168 33.45 18.65 13.70
N ASP A 169 34.49 18.89 14.51
CA ASP A 169 34.60 18.48 15.92
C ASP A 169 33.43 19.09 16.73
N CYS A 170 32.26 18.45 16.64
CA CYS A 170 31.01 18.82 17.31
C CYS A 170 30.75 17.90 18.52
N ASP A 171 31.78 17.63 19.31
CA ASP A 171 31.73 16.78 20.52
C ASP A 171 31.17 17.53 21.77
N ASP A 172 30.75 18.79 21.62
CA ASP A 172 30.10 19.58 22.67
C ASP A 172 28.55 19.51 22.56
N GLU A 173 27.88 19.16 23.66
CA GLU A 173 26.42 18.96 23.78
C GLU A 173 25.56 20.24 23.60
N ASP A 174 26.16 21.37 23.17
CA ASP A 174 25.54 22.70 23.02
C ASP A 174 25.69 23.24 21.57
N CYS A 175 25.53 22.40 20.55
CA CYS A 175 25.64 22.80 19.14
C CYS A 175 24.33 23.40 18.59
N ASP A 176 24.05 24.68 18.90
CA ASP A 176 22.93 25.51 18.41
C ASP A 176 23.00 25.82 16.88
N CYS A 177 23.59 24.94 16.07
CA CYS A 177 23.92 25.19 14.66
C CYS A 177 22.85 24.74 13.64
N CYS A 178 21.66 24.35 14.10
CA CYS A 178 20.58 23.80 13.26
C CYS A 178 19.24 24.56 13.39
N ASP A 179 19.27 25.85 13.75
CA ASP A 179 18.09 26.73 13.70
C ASP A 179 17.94 27.35 12.29
N ASP A 180 17.08 26.71 11.47
CA ASP A 180 16.23 27.20 10.35
C ASP A 180 16.70 28.21 9.27
N ASP A 181 17.85 28.90 9.38
CA ASP A 181 18.32 29.91 8.40
C ASP A 181 19.74 29.59 7.85
N CYS A 182 19.95 28.35 7.38
CA CYS A 182 21.17 27.98 6.65
C CYS A 182 21.17 28.52 5.21
N ASP A 183 21.40 29.83 5.08
CA ASP A 183 21.79 30.50 3.85
C ASP A 183 23.17 29.95 3.41
N CYS A 184 23.18 28.96 2.51
CA CYS A 184 24.38 28.32 1.99
C CYS A 184 25.20 29.32 1.14
N ASN A 185 26.03 30.11 1.81
CA ASN A 185 26.79 31.20 1.22
C ASN A 185 28.02 30.67 0.46
N CYS A 186 27.81 30.19 -0.76
CA CYS A 186 28.84 29.65 -1.66
C CYS A 186 29.76 30.76 -2.24
N HIS A 187 30.77 31.15 -1.46
CA HIS A 187 32.00 31.86 -1.86
C HIS A 187 33.19 30.90 -1.63
N ASP A 188 34.28 30.81 -2.42
CA ASP A 188 34.71 31.25 -3.77
C ASP A 188 35.59 30.07 -4.33
N ASP A 189 36.05 29.92 -5.58
CA ASP A 189 36.23 30.76 -6.79
C ASP A 189 35.68 30.00 -8.04
N ASP A 190 36.33 30.08 -9.22
CA ASP A 190 36.30 29.17 -10.39
C ASP A 190 34.98 28.89 -11.15
N CYS A 191 33.98 29.78 -11.06
CA CYS A 191 32.95 29.93 -12.10
C CYS A 191 33.04 31.31 -12.79
N GLU A 192 33.91 31.45 -13.80
CA GLU A 192 34.01 32.64 -14.66
C GLU A 192 32.76 32.81 -15.57
N CYS A 193 31.65 33.27 -15.00
CA CYS A 193 30.54 33.86 -15.75
C CYS A 193 30.66 35.39 -15.74
N ASP A 194 31.36 35.93 -16.74
CA ASP A 194 31.70 37.35 -16.87
C ASP A 194 30.48 38.22 -17.24
N CYS A 195 29.65 38.53 -16.24
CA CYS A 195 28.41 39.31 -16.36
C CYS A 195 28.53 40.73 -15.81
N HIS A 196 29.49 41.51 -16.33
CA HIS A 196 29.60 42.94 -16.02
C HIS A 196 28.64 43.81 -16.85
N ASP A 197 27.50 44.21 -16.28
CA ASP A 197 27.15 45.64 -16.19
C ASP A 197 26.07 45.94 -15.13
N GLN A 198 26.10 47.14 -14.54
CA GLN A 198 25.13 47.58 -13.53
C GLN A 198 24.15 48.61 -14.10
N ASN A 199 22.87 48.47 -13.73
CA ASN A 199 21.71 49.31 -14.07
C ASN A 199 21.02 48.99 -15.41
N ASN A 200 20.18 47.96 -15.41
CA ASN A 200 18.88 48.03 -16.08
C ASN A 200 17.88 47.08 -15.42
N GLU A 201 16.59 47.38 -15.58
CA GLU A 201 15.50 46.49 -15.17
C GLU A 201 15.51 45.25 -16.09
N CYS A 202 15.82 44.08 -15.54
CA CYS A 202 15.64 42.81 -16.24
C CYS A 202 14.14 42.50 -16.28
N ASN A 203 13.52 42.65 -17.46
CA ASN A 203 12.18 42.10 -17.71
C ASN A 203 12.31 40.59 -17.99
N ASP A 204 11.39 39.80 -17.46
CA ASP A 204 11.37 38.33 -17.51
C ASP A 204 11.13 37.69 -18.89
N GLU A 205 11.40 38.41 -20.00
CA GLU A 205 11.05 37.99 -21.37
C GLU A 205 12.24 37.70 -22.31
N ASP A 206 13.49 37.87 -21.87
CA ASP A 206 14.68 37.75 -22.76
C ASP A 206 15.88 36.98 -22.14
N CYS A 207 15.62 36.12 -21.15
CA CYS A 207 16.60 35.17 -20.59
C CYS A 207 16.79 33.95 -21.52
N GLY A 208 17.17 34.17 -22.78
CA GLY A 208 17.33 33.17 -23.84
C GLY A 208 18.51 32.20 -23.68
N CYS A 209 18.75 31.71 -22.46
CA CYS A 209 19.73 30.67 -22.11
C CYS A 209 19.09 29.45 -21.45
N CYS A 210 17.77 29.47 -21.25
CA CYS A 210 16.97 28.38 -20.70
C CYS A 210 15.88 27.99 -21.72
N ASP A 211 16.28 27.63 -22.94
CA ASP A 211 15.36 26.92 -23.84
C ASP A 211 15.05 25.57 -23.18
N ASP A 212 13.76 25.19 -23.10
CA ASP A 212 13.27 23.94 -22.48
C ASP A 212 13.70 22.65 -23.26
N ASP A 213 14.62 22.78 -24.22
CA ASP A 213 15.20 21.72 -25.06
C ASP A 213 16.65 21.39 -24.64
N CYS A 214 17.03 21.65 -23.38
CA CYS A 214 18.29 21.21 -22.79
C CYS A 214 18.26 19.69 -22.53
N ASP A 215 18.43 18.88 -23.58
CA ASP A 215 18.59 17.41 -23.55
C ASP A 215 19.89 16.97 -22.84
N CYS A 216 20.06 17.33 -21.57
CA CYS A 216 21.16 16.88 -20.71
C CYS A 216 20.82 15.62 -19.89
N HIS A 217 19.82 14.84 -20.32
CA HIS A 217 19.39 13.59 -19.70
C HIS A 217 19.91 12.32 -20.41
N ASP A 218 20.66 12.45 -21.52
CA ASP A 218 21.10 11.32 -22.37
C ASP A 218 22.25 10.46 -21.79
N ASP A 219 22.90 10.86 -20.69
CA ASP A 219 24.05 10.13 -20.12
C ASP A 219 23.64 8.98 -19.16
N ASP A 220 22.41 8.97 -18.62
CA ASP A 220 21.92 7.90 -17.73
C ASP A 220 21.58 6.59 -18.49
N ASP A 221 21.18 6.69 -19.76
CA ASP A 221 20.84 5.53 -20.61
C ASP A 221 22.05 4.60 -20.85
N ALA A 222 23.27 5.16 -20.84
CA ALA A 222 24.51 4.39 -21.03
C ALA A 222 24.83 3.44 -19.87
N LEU A 223 24.25 3.67 -18.68
CA LEU A 223 24.28 2.70 -17.58
C LEU A 223 23.16 1.68 -17.73
N SER A 224 21.95 2.07 -18.16
CA SER A 224 20.80 1.15 -18.28
C SER A 224 21.06 -0.05 -19.20
N GLU A 225 21.76 0.13 -20.33
CA GLU A 225 22.09 -0.98 -21.25
C GLU A 225 23.13 -1.97 -20.68
N LEU A 226 23.86 -1.63 -19.61
CA LEU A 226 25.01 -2.42 -19.13
C LEU A 226 24.68 -3.55 -18.13
N PHE A 227 23.44 -3.65 -17.64
CA PHE A 227 23.10 -4.53 -16.52
C PHE A 227 22.29 -5.79 -16.87
N TYR A 228 21.64 -5.84 -18.02
CA TYR A 228 20.72 -6.95 -18.34
C TYR A 228 21.46 -8.19 -18.87
N ALA A 229 21.13 -9.35 -18.31
CA ALA A 229 21.45 -10.64 -18.92
C ALA A 229 20.66 -10.81 -20.23
N SER A 230 21.29 -11.39 -21.25
CA SER A 230 20.62 -11.70 -22.51
C SER A 230 19.57 -12.80 -22.35
N GLU A 231 18.60 -12.85 -23.27
CA GLU A 231 17.60 -13.93 -23.35
C GLU A 231 18.23 -15.33 -23.28
N ALA A 232 19.39 -15.53 -23.90
CA ALA A 232 20.08 -16.82 -23.90
C ALA A 232 20.66 -17.22 -22.52
N ALA A 233 20.97 -16.24 -21.67
CA ALA A 233 21.44 -16.45 -20.30
C ALA A 233 20.28 -16.65 -19.32
N LEU A 234 19.18 -15.90 -19.51
CA LEU A 234 17.91 -16.13 -18.81
C LEU A 234 17.39 -17.56 -19.11
N ASP A 235 17.33 -17.96 -20.39
CA ASP A 235 17.01 -19.33 -20.83
C ASP A 235 17.88 -20.40 -20.17
N ALA A 236 19.20 -20.14 -20.08
CA ALA A 236 20.15 -21.07 -19.48
C ALA A 236 19.97 -21.17 -17.97
N PHE A 237 19.65 -20.06 -17.29
CA PHE A 237 19.36 -20.02 -15.87
C PHE A 237 18.05 -20.74 -15.51
N GLU A 238 16.97 -20.45 -16.22
CA GLU A 238 15.68 -21.14 -16.07
C GLU A 238 15.82 -22.65 -16.31
N SER A 239 16.54 -23.04 -17.37
CA SER A 239 16.86 -24.45 -17.66
C SER A 239 17.69 -25.12 -16.55
N HIS A 240 18.55 -24.35 -15.87
CA HIS A 240 19.34 -24.85 -14.75
C HIS A 240 18.49 -24.99 -13.47
N ILE A 241 17.56 -24.06 -13.23
CA ILE A 241 16.56 -24.15 -12.15
C ILE A 241 15.68 -25.38 -12.33
N GLU A 242 15.01 -25.54 -13.49
CA GLU A 242 14.13 -26.70 -13.74
C GLU A 242 14.90 -28.02 -13.57
N ARG A 243 16.15 -28.08 -14.06
CA ARG A 243 17.02 -29.26 -13.89
C ARG A 243 17.43 -29.49 -12.44
N TRP A 244 17.75 -28.44 -11.68
CA TRP A 244 18.12 -28.55 -10.27
C TRP A 244 16.95 -29.11 -9.45
N ILE A 245 15.74 -28.56 -9.62
CA ILE A 245 14.56 -29.04 -8.90
C ILE A 245 14.16 -30.47 -9.31
N GLU A 246 14.32 -30.86 -10.59
CA GLU A 246 14.16 -32.25 -11.03
C GLU A 246 15.19 -33.19 -10.35
N LEU A 247 16.46 -32.76 -10.20
CA LEU A 247 17.52 -33.56 -9.57
C LEU A 247 17.32 -33.73 -8.06
N ILE A 248 17.02 -32.66 -7.32
CA ILE A 248 16.89 -32.72 -5.86
C ILE A 248 15.67 -33.53 -5.41
N HIS A 249 14.61 -33.59 -6.23
CA HIS A 249 13.49 -34.50 -5.99
C HIS A 249 13.92 -35.98 -5.98
N GLY A 250 14.99 -36.33 -6.70
CA GLY A 250 15.64 -37.64 -6.64
C GLY A 250 16.43 -37.91 -5.35
N ILE A 251 16.80 -36.86 -4.61
CA ILE A 251 17.50 -36.92 -3.31
C ILE A 251 16.46 -36.95 -2.18
N CYS A 252 15.63 -35.90 -2.08
CA CYS A 252 14.52 -35.80 -1.16
C CYS A 252 13.24 -35.44 -1.95
N PRO A 253 12.17 -36.27 -1.94
CA PRO A 253 11.01 -36.02 -2.78
C PRO A 253 10.32 -34.71 -2.40
N VAL A 254 10.23 -33.79 -3.36
CA VAL A 254 9.55 -32.49 -3.28
C VAL A 254 8.02 -32.67 -3.28
N GLU A 255 7.32 -31.98 -2.36
CA GLU A 255 5.86 -31.82 -2.33
C GLU A 255 5.42 -30.78 -3.35
N TYR A 256 6.02 -29.57 -3.32
CA TYR A 256 5.84 -28.51 -4.31
C TYR A 256 7.04 -27.56 -4.36
N VAL A 257 7.11 -26.78 -5.44
CA VAL A 257 7.95 -25.58 -5.55
C VAL A 257 7.04 -24.37 -5.74
N PHE A 258 7.40 -23.25 -5.13
CA PHE A 258 6.84 -21.93 -5.38
C PHE A 258 8.00 -21.01 -5.75
N ARG A 259 7.82 -20.15 -6.75
CA ARG A 259 8.75 -19.09 -7.09
C ARG A 259 8.04 -17.76 -6.96
N ARG A 260 8.63 -16.83 -6.20
CA ARG A 260 8.07 -15.50 -5.99
C ARG A 260 7.87 -14.81 -7.34
N GLU A 261 6.67 -14.27 -7.53
CA GLU A 261 6.42 -13.25 -8.54
C GLU A 261 6.58 -11.90 -7.87
N ASP A 262 7.46 -11.08 -8.43
CA ASP A 262 7.61 -9.69 -8.06
C ASP A 262 7.72 -8.88 -9.35
N TRP A 263 7.21 -7.65 -9.35
CA TRP A 263 7.24 -6.80 -10.53
C TRP A 263 8.69 -6.38 -10.85
N GLU A 264 9.55 -6.28 -9.83
CA GLU A 264 11.01 -6.09 -9.93
C GLU A 264 11.77 -7.40 -10.28
N ALA A 265 11.17 -8.57 -10.03
CA ALA A 265 11.70 -9.86 -10.50
C ALA A 265 11.32 -10.16 -11.97
N GLY A 266 10.34 -9.42 -12.50
CA GLY A 266 10.03 -9.31 -13.93
C GLY A 266 9.54 -10.59 -14.60
N GLY A 267 8.79 -11.45 -13.90
CA GLY A 267 8.33 -12.74 -14.46
C GLY A 267 6.82 -12.93 -14.48
N THR A 268 6.19 -12.76 -15.65
CA THR A 268 4.74 -12.92 -15.85
C THR A 268 4.36 -14.11 -16.74
N ASP A 269 5.28 -14.62 -17.57
CA ASP A 269 4.99 -15.65 -18.55
C ASP A 269 5.11 -17.06 -17.95
N LEU A 270 3.98 -17.71 -17.64
CA LEU A 270 3.98 -19.07 -17.11
C LEU A 270 4.70 -20.07 -18.04
N SER A 271 5.55 -20.94 -17.48
CA SER A 271 6.05 -22.11 -18.22
C SER A 271 4.98 -23.20 -18.33
N TRP A 272 5.19 -24.19 -19.21
CA TRP A 272 4.30 -25.35 -19.34
C TRP A 272 4.13 -26.13 -18.03
N TRP A 273 5.19 -26.17 -17.21
CA TRP A 273 5.19 -26.82 -15.89
C TRP A 273 4.22 -26.07 -14.96
N HIS A 274 4.39 -24.75 -14.85
CA HIS A 274 3.52 -23.90 -14.04
C HIS A 274 2.05 -24.03 -14.46
N ARG A 275 1.76 -23.91 -15.77
CA ARG A 275 0.42 -24.08 -16.35
C ARG A 275 -0.25 -25.43 -16.03
N ILE A 276 0.52 -26.51 -15.85
CA ILE A 276 -0.03 -27.81 -15.40
C ILE A 276 -0.27 -27.80 -13.89
N SER A 277 0.67 -27.30 -13.11
CA SER A 277 0.68 -27.31 -11.64
C SER A 277 -0.52 -26.62 -11.00
N LEU A 278 -1.06 -25.56 -11.61
CA LEU A 278 -2.29 -24.89 -11.15
C LEU A 278 -3.46 -25.88 -10.94
N ASN A 279 -3.53 -26.94 -11.75
CA ASN A 279 -4.60 -27.95 -11.66
C ASN A 279 -4.35 -28.99 -10.54
N SER A 280 -3.15 -29.02 -9.96
CA SER A 280 -2.71 -30.01 -8.97
C SER A 280 -2.85 -29.57 -7.52
N ILE A 281 -3.24 -28.31 -7.24
CA ILE A 281 -3.42 -27.85 -5.86
C ILE A 281 -4.51 -28.64 -5.10
N HIS A 282 -5.56 -29.09 -5.78
CA HIS A 282 -6.59 -29.95 -5.20
C HIS A 282 -6.05 -31.31 -4.71
N ASP A 283 -4.93 -31.79 -5.26
CA ASP A 283 -4.23 -32.99 -4.79
C ASP A 283 -3.32 -32.69 -3.58
N LEU A 284 -2.88 -31.43 -3.40
CA LEU A 284 -2.05 -30.98 -2.28
C LEU A 284 -2.85 -30.58 -1.04
N ILE A 285 -4.02 -29.97 -1.21
CA ILE A 285 -4.89 -29.53 -0.10
C ILE A 285 -5.11 -30.63 0.96
N PRO A 286 -5.44 -31.91 0.62
CA PRO A 286 -5.61 -32.97 1.61
C PRO A 286 -4.33 -33.37 2.37
N LEU A 287 -3.15 -33.05 1.84
CA LEU A 287 -1.86 -33.26 2.52
C LEU A 287 -1.60 -32.15 3.55
N TRP A 288 -1.92 -30.91 3.17
CA TRP A 288 -1.76 -29.71 3.99
C TRP A 288 -2.84 -29.59 5.09
N ASP A 289 -4.07 -30.04 4.81
CA ASP A 289 -5.22 -30.03 5.74
C ASP A 289 -5.14 -31.14 6.81
N ASN A 290 -4.04 -31.90 6.86
CA ASN A 290 -3.77 -32.87 7.91
C ASN A 290 -3.15 -32.16 9.13
N PRO A 291 -3.76 -32.16 10.33
CA PRO A 291 -3.22 -31.48 11.51
C PRO A 291 -1.82 -31.94 11.92
N GLY A 292 -1.45 -33.20 11.64
CA GLY A 292 -0.10 -33.71 11.88
C GLY A 292 0.97 -33.17 10.93
N SER A 293 0.58 -32.35 9.95
CA SER A 293 1.52 -31.58 9.12
C SER A 293 1.82 -30.19 9.68
N TRP A 294 1.04 -29.70 10.66
CA TRP A 294 1.16 -28.35 11.23
C TRP A 294 2.08 -28.28 12.48
N GLU A 295 2.74 -29.39 12.82
CA GLU A 295 3.85 -29.39 13.77
C GLU A 295 5.13 -28.97 13.01
N MET A 296 5.27 -27.66 12.81
CA MET A 296 6.37 -27.01 12.09
C MET A 296 7.22 -26.15 13.04
N GLU A 297 8.45 -25.85 12.67
CA GLU A 297 9.25 -24.79 13.30
C GLU A 297 8.72 -23.41 12.86
N GLU A 298 8.94 -22.35 13.65
CA GLU A 298 8.42 -20.99 13.38
C GLU A 298 8.76 -20.50 11.95
N LYS A 299 10.04 -20.55 11.57
CA LYS A 299 10.52 -20.23 10.21
C LYS A 299 9.99 -21.19 9.12
N GLU A 300 9.65 -22.44 9.47
CA GLU A 300 9.03 -23.38 8.53
C GLU A 300 7.56 -23.02 8.28
N GLU A 301 6.84 -22.63 9.33
CA GLU A 301 5.46 -22.16 9.28
C GLU A 301 5.34 -20.83 8.53
N GLU A 302 6.23 -19.87 8.78
CA GLU A 302 6.32 -18.59 8.03
C GLU A 302 6.50 -18.83 6.52
N LEU A 303 7.51 -19.61 6.12
CA LEU A 303 7.75 -19.93 4.71
C LEU A 303 6.60 -20.73 4.08
N PHE A 304 5.98 -21.62 4.86
CA PHE A 304 4.81 -22.36 4.40
C PHE A 304 3.65 -21.41 4.13
N ILE A 305 3.23 -20.62 5.13
CA ILE A 305 2.16 -19.61 5.03
C ILE A 305 2.40 -18.68 3.85
N TYR A 306 3.57 -18.06 3.77
CA TYR A 306 3.90 -17.13 2.70
C TYR A 306 3.71 -17.76 1.31
N SER A 307 4.33 -18.93 1.08
CA SER A 307 4.22 -19.60 -0.23
C SER A 307 2.81 -20.09 -0.54
N ILE A 308 2.04 -20.61 0.42
CA ILE A 308 0.64 -21.01 0.14
C ILE A 308 -0.27 -19.81 -0.13
N SER A 309 -0.10 -18.67 0.56
CA SER A 309 -0.87 -17.46 0.30
C SER A 309 -0.65 -16.93 -1.11
N GLN A 310 0.61 -16.87 -1.56
CA GLN A 310 0.90 -16.49 -2.95
C GLN A 310 0.35 -17.51 -3.96
N ILE A 311 0.38 -18.81 -3.66
CA ILE A 311 -0.25 -19.84 -4.50
C ILE A 311 -1.77 -19.62 -4.61
N PHE A 312 -2.46 -19.32 -3.51
CA PHE A 312 -3.92 -19.09 -3.52
C PHE A 312 -4.31 -17.81 -4.26
N ASN A 313 -3.53 -16.74 -4.12
CA ASN A 313 -3.71 -15.52 -4.92
C ASN A 313 -3.58 -15.80 -6.42
N TYR A 314 -2.65 -16.67 -6.82
CA TYR A 314 -2.35 -16.93 -8.24
C TYR A 314 -3.44 -17.74 -8.98
N ILE A 315 -4.12 -18.65 -8.29
CA ILE A 315 -4.97 -19.67 -8.93
C ILE A 315 -6.43 -19.24 -9.16
N GLU A 316 -6.86 -18.07 -8.66
CA GLU A 316 -8.28 -17.60 -8.63
C GLU A 316 -9.29 -18.67 -8.15
N THR A 317 -8.81 -19.71 -7.45
CA THR A 317 -9.59 -20.92 -7.19
C THR A 317 -10.33 -20.74 -5.88
N PRO A 318 -11.66 -20.94 -5.84
CA PRO A 318 -12.40 -20.88 -4.58
C PRO A 318 -11.82 -21.88 -3.59
N PHE A 319 -11.82 -21.53 -2.30
CA PHE A 319 -11.32 -22.35 -1.18
C PHE A 319 -12.19 -23.63 -0.92
N ASP A 320 -12.90 -24.11 -1.95
CA ASP A 320 -13.74 -25.30 -1.95
C ASP A 320 -12.91 -26.56 -1.66
N GLY A 321 -13.30 -27.28 -0.60
CA GLY A 321 -12.67 -28.55 -0.21
C GLY A 321 -11.54 -28.42 0.81
N ILE A 322 -11.18 -27.20 1.22
CA ILE A 322 -10.27 -26.93 2.33
C ILE A 322 -11.08 -26.97 3.64
N SER A 323 -10.63 -27.67 4.69
CA SER A 323 -11.37 -27.63 5.96
C SER A 323 -11.32 -26.26 6.61
N SER A 324 -12.36 -25.95 7.38
CA SER A 324 -12.34 -24.77 8.26
C SER A 324 -11.12 -24.77 9.16
N ALA A 325 -10.62 -25.90 9.65
CA ALA A 325 -9.49 -25.92 10.58
C ALA A 325 -8.18 -25.41 9.93
N PHE A 326 -7.97 -25.69 8.64
CA PHE A 326 -6.84 -25.15 7.88
C PHE A 326 -7.03 -23.65 7.57
N MET A 327 -8.23 -23.25 7.14
CA MET A 327 -8.55 -21.82 6.94
C MET A 327 -8.39 -21.00 8.23
N ASN A 328 -8.89 -21.51 9.35
CA ASN A 328 -8.78 -20.90 10.68
C ASN A 328 -7.31 -20.69 11.09
N ARG A 329 -6.36 -21.53 10.63
CA ARG A 329 -4.95 -21.47 11.02
C ARG A 329 -4.13 -20.56 10.12
N PHE A 330 -4.29 -20.67 8.80
CA PHE A 330 -3.36 -20.07 7.83
C PHE A 330 -3.97 -18.97 6.95
N PHE A 331 -5.30 -18.79 6.99
CA PHE A 331 -6.05 -17.90 6.07
C PHE A 331 -7.25 -17.26 6.76
N ALA A 332 -7.09 -16.90 8.04
CA ALA A 332 -8.20 -16.38 8.83
C ALA A 332 -8.63 -15.00 8.33
N ASP A 333 -7.65 -14.21 7.88
CA ASP A 333 -7.71 -12.93 7.19
C ASP A 333 -8.33 -13.07 5.79
N VAL A 334 -7.77 -13.89 4.90
CA VAL A 334 -8.29 -14.05 3.53
C VAL A 334 -9.74 -14.51 3.54
N LYS A 335 -10.08 -15.44 4.45
CA LYS A 335 -11.48 -15.84 4.64
C LYS A 335 -12.33 -14.70 5.18
N LEU A 336 -11.85 -13.86 6.08
CA LEU A 336 -12.60 -12.68 6.49
C LEU A 336 -12.86 -11.75 5.29
N GLY A 337 -11.85 -11.46 4.47
CA GLY A 337 -12.01 -10.66 3.23
C GLY A 337 -13.11 -11.21 2.32
N MET A 338 -13.09 -12.51 2.00
CA MET A 338 -14.15 -13.18 1.22
C MET A 338 -15.55 -13.12 1.86
N LEU A 339 -15.63 -13.03 3.19
CA LEU A 339 -16.91 -12.87 3.89
C LEU A 339 -17.37 -11.40 3.89
N LEU A 340 -16.43 -10.45 3.93
CA LEU A 340 -16.67 -9.02 3.83
C LEU A 340 -17.04 -8.57 2.42
N GLU A 341 -16.68 -9.31 1.36
CA GLU A 341 -17.16 -9.05 -0.01
C GLU A 341 -18.69 -9.25 -0.17
N LYS A 342 -19.34 -9.99 0.74
CA LYS A 342 -20.78 -10.31 0.67
C LYS A 342 -21.65 -9.12 1.12
N ASP A 343 -22.88 -9.05 0.61
CA ASP A 343 -23.91 -8.10 1.07
C ASP A 343 -24.39 -8.40 2.51
N ASP A 344 -24.37 -9.67 2.94
CA ASP A 344 -24.78 -10.13 4.27
C ASP A 344 -23.53 -10.45 5.11
N LEU A 345 -23.19 -9.54 6.01
CA LEU A 345 -22.00 -9.63 6.87
C LEU A 345 -22.19 -10.51 8.11
N SER A 346 -23.34 -11.16 8.31
CA SER A 346 -23.61 -12.00 9.49
C SER A 346 -22.56 -13.12 9.68
N GLU A 347 -22.09 -13.71 8.58
CA GLU A 347 -21.02 -14.73 8.61
C GLU A 347 -19.64 -14.12 8.90
N ALA A 348 -19.37 -12.91 8.39
CA ALA A 348 -18.14 -12.16 8.67
C ALA A 348 -18.05 -11.76 10.15
N GLU A 349 -19.16 -11.35 10.76
CA GLU A 349 -19.25 -10.98 12.18
C GLU A 349 -18.96 -12.18 13.10
N GLU A 350 -19.62 -13.33 12.88
CA GLU A 350 -19.37 -14.56 13.67
C GLU A 350 -17.93 -15.06 13.50
N TRP A 351 -17.39 -14.96 12.27
CA TRP A 351 -16.00 -15.30 11.97
C TRP A 351 -15.00 -14.40 12.68
N TYR A 352 -15.17 -13.08 12.57
CA TYR A 352 -14.30 -12.10 13.21
C TYR A 352 -14.31 -12.24 14.73
N LYS A 353 -15.50 -12.38 15.36
CA LYS A 353 -15.62 -12.57 16.82
C LYS A 353 -14.87 -13.81 17.34
N THR A 354 -14.66 -14.81 16.47
CA THR A 354 -13.90 -16.03 16.77
C THR A 354 -12.39 -15.86 16.56
N HIS A 355 -11.94 -14.98 15.65
CA HIS A 355 -10.54 -14.89 15.19
C HIS A 355 -9.85 -13.53 15.43
N LYS A 356 -10.52 -12.53 16.00
CA LYS A 356 -10.01 -11.18 16.31
C LYS A 356 -8.72 -11.10 17.17
N SER A 357 -8.21 -12.22 17.67
CA SER A 357 -6.90 -12.30 18.33
C SER A 357 -5.74 -12.55 17.37
N ASN A 358 -6.01 -12.80 16.08
CA ASN A 358 -5.02 -12.82 15.03
C ASN A 358 -4.87 -11.38 14.47
N PRO A 359 -3.66 -10.77 14.49
CA PRO A 359 -3.41 -9.46 13.89
C PRO A 359 -3.87 -9.35 12.43
N ASP A 360 -3.59 -10.35 11.60
CA ASP A 360 -3.92 -10.33 10.16
C ASP A 360 -5.44 -10.21 9.92
N VAL A 361 -6.24 -10.76 10.84
CA VAL A 361 -7.71 -10.69 10.82
C VAL A 361 -8.21 -9.29 11.20
N VAL A 362 -7.47 -8.57 12.04
CA VAL A 362 -7.74 -7.16 12.37
C VAL A 362 -7.34 -6.27 11.20
N GLU A 363 -6.13 -6.46 10.64
CA GLU A 363 -5.63 -5.71 9.49
C GLU A 363 -6.54 -5.87 8.26
N MET A 364 -7.03 -7.09 7.98
CA MET A 364 -8.02 -7.30 6.91
C MET A 364 -9.33 -6.54 7.14
N LEU A 365 -9.80 -6.45 8.39
CA LEU A 365 -11.00 -5.67 8.74
C LEU A 365 -10.76 -4.16 8.56
N GLU A 366 -9.57 -3.69 8.96
CA GLU A 366 -9.08 -2.32 8.79
C GLU A 366 -8.99 -1.93 7.31
N MET A 367 -8.30 -2.72 6.49
CA MET A 367 -8.19 -2.52 5.03
C MET A 367 -9.56 -2.52 4.35
N SER A 368 -10.44 -3.46 4.72
CA SER A 368 -11.80 -3.53 4.18
C SER A 368 -12.62 -2.28 4.56
N LEU A 369 -12.48 -1.78 5.79
CA LEU A 369 -13.13 -0.55 6.22
C LEU A 369 -12.63 0.68 5.44
N VAL A 370 -11.33 0.78 5.18
CA VAL A 370 -10.76 1.85 4.33
C VAL A 370 -11.34 1.78 2.92
N SER A 371 -11.29 0.61 2.28
CA SER A 371 -11.80 0.39 0.92
C SER A 371 -13.27 0.82 0.77
N GLU A 372 -14.16 0.34 1.64
CA GLU A 372 -15.59 0.68 1.60
C GLU A 372 -15.86 2.18 1.88
N ILE A 373 -14.97 2.86 2.61
CA ILE A 373 -15.03 4.32 2.83
C ILE A 373 -14.60 5.08 1.57
N GLU A 374 -13.52 4.65 0.90
CA GLU A 374 -12.99 5.28 -0.31
C GLU A 374 -13.91 5.09 -1.53
N GLU A 375 -14.54 3.91 -1.66
CA GLU A 375 -15.60 3.66 -2.64
C GLU A 375 -16.90 4.44 -2.36
N GLY A 376 -17.07 4.96 -1.12
CA GLY A 376 -18.27 5.68 -0.70
C GLY A 376 -19.44 4.78 -0.28
N ASN A 377 -19.18 3.49 -0.04
CA ASN A 377 -20.15 2.48 0.39
C ASN A 377 -20.48 2.59 1.90
N HIS A 378 -20.85 3.80 2.35
CA HIS A 378 -20.95 4.16 3.78
C HIS A 378 -21.81 3.20 4.63
N SER A 379 -22.88 2.61 4.07
CA SER A 379 -23.69 1.63 4.80
C SER A 379 -22.91 0.36 5.14
N LYS A 380 -22.08 -0.14 4.22
CA LYS A 380 -21.26 -1.34 4.44
C LYS A 380 -20.08 -1.03 5.34
N ALA A 381 -19.40 0.10 5.10
CA ALA A 381 -18.37 0.63 6.00
C ALA A 381 -18.83 0.75 7.46
N VAL A 382 -20.08 1.17 7.71
CA VAL A 382 -20.60 1.28 9.09
C VAL A 382 -20.86 -0.07 9.75
N GLU A 383 -21.29 -1.10 9.00
CA GLU A 383 -21.42 -2.46 9.56
C GLU A 383 -20.05 -3.11 9.82
N ILE A 384 -19.06 -2.90 8.94
CA ILE A 384 -17.66 -3.30 9.19
C ILE A 384 -17.11 -2.58 10.43
N PHE A 385 -17.35 -1.27 10.55
CA PHE A 385 -16.94 -0.49 11.70
C PHE A 385 -17.61 -0.97 13.00
N ARG A 386 -18.89 -1.40 12.95
CA ARG A 386 -19.59 -2.00 14.09
C ARG A 386 -18.87 -3.25 14.61
N MET A 387 -18.38 -4.11 13.71
CA MET A 387 -17.56 -5.28 14.10
C MET A 387 -16.26 -4.84 14.79
N ALA A 388 -15.62 -3.80 14.27
CA ALA A 388 -14.32 -3.30 14.71
C ALA A 388 -14.38 -2.60 16.09
N ILE A 389 -15.39 -1.75 16.32
CA ILE A 389 -15.52 -0.90 17.51
C ILE A 389 -15.92 -1.67 18.77
N GLU A 390 -16.69 -2.76 18.69
CA GLU A 390 -17.24 -3.46 19.87
C GLU A 390 -16.17 -3.79 20.93
N GLU A 391 -14.93 -4.10 20.48
CA GLU A 391 -13.85 -4.63 21.31
C GLU A 391 -12.59 -3.74 21.36
N LEU A 392 -12.57 -2.61 20.64
CA LEU A 392 -11.36 -1.78 20.45
C LEU A 392 -10.14 -2.61 19.98
N ALA A 393 -10.39 -3.61 19.13
CA ALA A 393 -9.36 -4.51 18.60
C ALA A 393 -8.48 -3.86 17.52
N VAL A 394 -8.95 -2.74 16.97
CA VAL A 394 -8.35 -1.92 15.92
C VAL A 394 -7.12 -1.16 16.45
N ASP A 395 -6.07 -1.01 15.64
CA ASP A 395 -4.90 -0.23 16.03
C ASP A 395 -5.25 1.24 16.32
N TYR A 396 -4.56 1.81 17.30
CA TYR A 396 -4.75 3.19 17.71
C TYR A 396 -4.41 4.17 16.57
N ASN A 397 -3.35 3.92 15.78
CA ASN A 397 -2.95 4.80 14.68
C ASN A 397 -3.93 4.71 13.51
N PHE A 398 -4.44 3.51 13.21
CA PHE A 398 -5.53 3.34 12.25
C PHE A 398 -6.74 4.17 12.67
N MET A 399 -7.21 4.00 13.92
CA MET A 399 -8.35 4.74 14.44
C MET A 399 -8.12 6.25 14.41
N LEU A 400 -6.89 6.70 14.67
CA LEU A 400 -6.50 8.10 14.61
C LEU A 400 -6.69 8.69 13.21
N GLN A 401 -6.18 8.01 12.19
CA GLN A 401 -6.27 8.44 10.80
C GLN A 401 -7.72 8.37 10.30
N MET A 402 -8.45 7.32 10.65
CA MET A 402 -9.78 7.02 10.11
C MET A 402 -10.96 7.65 10.87
N ALA A 403 -10.75 8.28 12.04
CA ALA A 403 -11.83 8.88 12.82
C ALA A 403 -12.71 9.87 12.03
N GLY A 404 -12.12 10.72 11.19
CA GLY A 404 -12.87 11.65 10.34
C GLY A 404 -13.75 10.95 9.28
N PRO A 405 -13.17 10.11 8.41
CA PRO A 405 -13.92 9.34 7.41
C PRO A 405 -14.98 8.37 7.99
N ILE A 406 -14.69 7.73 9.12
CA ILE A 406 -15.66 6.88 9.85
C ILE A 406 -16.84 7.74 10.34
N MET A 407 -16.57 8.88 10.97
CA MET A 407 -17.61 9.78 11.49
C MET A 407 -18.51 10.35 10.38
N LEU A 408 -17.93 10.65 9.21
CA LEU A 408 -18.69 11.04 8.01
C LEU A 408 -19.62 9.92 7.54
N SER A 409 -19.16 8.66 7.57
CA SER A 409 -19.96 7.49 7.17
C SER A 409 -21.11 7.21 8.13
N LEU A 410 -20.87 7.34 9.45
CA LEU A 410 -21.89 7.21 10.49
C LEU A 410 -22.99 8.27 10.35
N ILE A 411 -22.63 9.53 10.10
CA ILE A 411 -23.59 10.62 9.88
C ILE A 411 -24.37 10.41 8.57
N ARG A 412 -23.70 10.08 7.46
CA ARG A 412 -24.35 9.84 6.15
C ARG A 412 -25.36 8.69 6.17
N THR A 413 -25.26 7.79 7.15
CA THR A 413 -26.15 6.63 7.33
C THR A 413 -27.12 6.79 8.51
N GLU A 414 -27.17 7.97 9.14
CA GLU A 414 -28.04 8.31 10.30
C GLU A 414 -27.80 7.43 11.55
N ASN A 415 -26.63 6.80 11.68
CA ASN A 415 -26.25 5.92 12.80
C ASN A 415 -25.78 6.72 14.04
N MET A 416 -26.69 7.51 14.62
CA MET A 416 -26.38 8.39 15.76
C MET A 416 -26.01 7.65 17.05
N ASP A 417 -26.63 6.51 17.35
CA ASP A 417 -26.30 5.72 18.56
C ASP A 417 -24.82 5.26 18.53
N LEU A 418 -24.37 4.78 17.36
CA LEU A 418 -22.99 4.35 17.14
C LEU A 418 -22.01 5.52 17.02
N THR A 419 -22.49 6.70 16.60
CA THR A 419 -21.75 7.97 16.63
C THR A 419 -21.44 8.39 18.07
N GLU A 420 -22.43 8.31 18.97
CA GLU A 420 -22.25 8.64 20.39
C GLU A 420 -21.32 7.63 21.09
N GLU A 421 -21.49 6.31 20.83
CA GLU A 421 -20.55 5.28 21.32
C GLU A 421 -19.12 5.53 20.84
N PHE A 422 -18.94 5.91 19.57
CA PHE A 422 -17.61 6.18 19.03
C PHE A 422 -16.95 7.40 19.70
N VAL A 423 -17.68 8.51 19.87
CA VAL A 423 -17.16 9.69 20.60
C VAL A 423 -16.84 9.40 22.06
N GLU A 424 -17.63 8.53 22.73
CA GLU A 424 -17.33 8.06 24.09
C GLU A 424 -16.02 7.25 24.11
N LYS A 425 -15.85 6.24 23.24
CA LYS A 425 -14.62 5.43 23.19
C LYS A 425 -13.36 6.24 22.82
N LEU A 426 -13.47 7.20 21.90
CA LEU A 426 -12.39 8.15 21.58
C LEU A 426 -12.02 9.04 22.78
N SER A 427 -12.98 9.33 23.67
CA SER A 427 -12.75 10.08 24.90
C SER A 427 -12.21 9.22 26.06
N ASP A 428 -12.46 7.91 26.04
CA ASP A 428 -12.05 6.98 27.10
C ASP A 428 -10.66 6.36 26.88
N GLN A 429 -10.19 6.22 25.63
CA GLN A 429 -8.80 5.80 25.33
C GLN A 429 -7.71 6.78 25.81
N MET A 430 -8.10 7.93 26.37
CA MET A 430 -7.22 9.02 26.77
C MET A 430 -6.32 8.70 27.99
N ASP A 431 -6.71 7.75 28.85
CA ASP A 431 -5.98 7.46 30.10
C ASP A 431 -4.63 6.73 29.91
N GLY A 432 -4.33 6.27 28.68
CA GLY A 432 -3.12 5.47 28.37
C GLY A 432 -2.04 6.14 27.52
N TYR A 433 -2.43 6.98 26.55
CA TYR A 433 -1.53 7.44 25.46
C TYR A 433 -1.12 8.92 25.54
N GLY A 434 -1.51 9.63 26.60
CA GLY A 434 -1.16 11.03 26.82
C GLY A 434 -2.06 12.05 26.09
N ASP A 435 -1.86 13.34 26.39
CA ASP A 435 -2.77 14.42 25.99
C ASP A 435 -3.00 14.58 24.48
N THR A 436 -2.10 14.07 23.64
CA THR A 436 -2.08 14.30 22.18
C THR A 436 -3.23 13.60 21.45
N ALA A 437 -3.64 12.41 21.90
CA ALA A 437 -4.59 11.54 21.21
C ALA A 437 -5.94 12.22 20.91
N SER A 438 -6.59 12.74 21.95
CA SER A 438 -7.90 13.40 21.85
C SER A 438 -7.92 14.61 20.93
N ASN A 439 -6.79 15.31 20.82
CA ASN A 439 -6.67 16.48 19.95
C ASN A 439 -6.55 16.05 18.49
N ASN A 440 -5.74 15.03 18.22
CA ASN A 440 -5.61 14.47 16.87
C ASN A 440 -6.95 13.92 16.37
N TYR A 441 -7.72 13.21 17.21
CA TYR A 441 -9.09 12.78 16.88
C TYR A 441 -10.02 13.97 16.56
N ALA A 442 -10.07 14.99 17.43
CA ALA A 442 -10.91 16.18 17.21
C ALA A 442 -10.47 16.98 15.97
N ASN A 443 -9.16 17.11 15.74
CA ASN A 443 -8.58 17.77 14.57
C ASN A 443 -8.93 17.01 13.29
N ASN A 444 -8.83 15.67 13.27
CA ASN A 444 -9.11 14.86 12.08
C ASN A 444 -10.60 14.85 11.71
N ILE A 445 -11.50 14.83 12.71
CA ILE A 445 -12.94 15.04 12.48
C ILE A 445 -13.20 16.48 12.00
N GLY A 446 -12.51 17.47 12.55
CA GLY A 446 -12.56 18.87 12.08
C GLY A 446 -12.08 19.06 10.64
N ALA A 447 -11.02 18.35 10.23
CA ALA A 447 -10.50 18.35 8.88
C ALA A 447 -11.48 17.69 7.90
N ALA A 448 -12.12 16.58 8.29
CA ALA A 448 -13.21 15.97 7.54
C ALA A 448 -14.41 16.94 7.42
N ALA A 449 -14.78 17.64 8.49
CA ALA A 449 -15.84 18.65 8.50
C ALA A 449 -15.52 19.82 7.54
N TYR A 450 -14.27 20.30 7.53
CA TYR A 450 -13.79 21.35 6.63
C TYR A 450 -13.78 20.91 5.16
N LYS A 451 -13.40 19.66 4.87
CA LYS A 451 -13.47 19.09 3.51
C LYS A 451 -14.93 19.04 3.03
N ILE A 452 -15.85 18.51 3.84
CA ILE A 452 -17.25 18.29 3.42
C ILE A 452 -18.11 19.56 3.43
N MET A 453 -17.72 20.65 4.11
CA MET A 453 -18.57 21.84 4.23
C MET A 453 -18.95 22.50 2.89
N ARG A 454 -18.14 22.30 1.83
CA ARG A 454 -18.46 22.80 0.47
C ARG A 454 -19.52 21.96 -0.25
N GLU A 455 -19.76 20.74 0.21
CA GLU A 455 -20.76 19.81 -0.33
C GLU A 455 -22.04 19.81 0.51
N ASP A 456 -21.91 19.66 1.84
CA ASP A 456 -23.04 19.65 2.77
C ASP A 456 -22.69 20.33 4.11
N TYR A 457 -23.13 21.59 4.24
CA TYR A 457 -23.00 22.38 5.47
C TYR A 457 -23.70 21.76 6.71
N LYS A 458 -24.74 20.93 6.54
CA LYS A 458 -25.43 20.29 7.68
C LYS A 458 -24.59 19.16 8.26
N ILE A 459 -24.03 18.31 7.40
CA ILE A 459 -23.09 17.26 7.80
C ILE A 459 -21.84 17.89 8.43
N ALA A 460 -21.28 18.94 7.83
CA ALA A 460 -20.16 19.66 8.41
C ALA A 460 -20.46 20.22 9.81
N ARG A 461 -21.63 20.87 10.01
CA ARG A 461 -22.07 21.35 11.34
C ARG A 461 -22.15 20.21 12.37
N GLN A 462 -22.59 19.02 11.97
CA GLN A 462 -22.63 17.84 12.86
C GLN A 462 -21.22 17.34 13.20
N LEU A 463 -20.32 17.21 12.22
CA LEU A 463 -18.93 16.82 12.45
C LEU A 463 -18.19 17.81 13.37
N PHE A 464 -18.31 19.12 13.12
CA PHE A 464 -17.71 20.15 13.99
C PHE A 464 -18.27 20.09 15.42
N ARG A 465 -19.56 19.78 15.59
CA ARG A 465 -20.17 19.58 16.91
C ARG A 465 -19.52 18.41 17.64
N LEU A 466 -19.39 17.26 16.98
CA LEU A 466 -18.80 16.05 17.57
C LEU A 466 -17.31 16.27 17.93
N ALA A 467 -16.55 16.94 17.07
CA ALA A 467 -15.17 17.35 17.36
C ALA A 467 -15.06 18.29 18.60
N CYS A 468 -16.07 19.14 18.83
CA CYS A 468 -16.21 19.95 20.04
C CYS A 468 -16.80 19.19 21.25
N GLU A 469 -17.26 17.95 21.09
CA GLU A 469 -17.77 17.08 22.16
C GLU A 469 -16.71 16.11 22.70
N ILE A 470 -15.74 15.70 21.86
CA ILE A 470 -14.55 14.96 22.29
C ILE A 470 -13.85 15.71 23.42
N ARG A 471 -13.73 15.05 24.58
CA ARG A 471 -13.09 15.61 25.77
C ARG A 471 -11.58 15.70 25.57
N SER A 472 -10.93 16.53 26.37
CA SER A 472 -9.47 16.53 26.53
C SER A 472 -9.18 16.67 28.02
N PRO A 473 -8.21 15.95 28.59
CA PRO A 473 -8.02 15.93 30.04
C PRO A 473 -7.31 17.20 30.53
N HIS A 474 -6.51 17.82 29.67
CA HIS A 474 -5.85 19.10 29.88
C HIS A 474 -6.29 20.11 28.79
N PRO A 475 -6.00 21.41 28.92
CA PRO A 475 -6.18 22.39 27.85
C PRO A 475 -4.93 22.39 26.93
N PRO A 476 -4.93 21.71 25.77
CA PRO A 476 -3.70 21.40 25.04
C PRO A 476 -3.62 22.18 23.73
N LYS A 477 -2.55 21.91 22.97
CA LYS A 477 -2.35 22.33 21.57
C LYS A 477 -3.33 21.61 20.62
N ARG A 478 -4.65 21.78 20.78
CA ARG A 478 -5.61 21.50 19.69
C ARG A 478 -5.25 22.40 18.52
N ASP A 479 -5.53 21.95 17.29
CA ASP A 479 -5.50 22.90 16.18
C ASP A 479 -6.64 23.89 16.41
N LEU A 480 -6.25 25.14 16.70
CA LEU A 480 -7.20 26.18 17.03
C LEU A 480 -8.00 26.63 15.80
N SER A 481 -7.61 26.19 14.59
CA SER A 481 -8.41 26.33 13.38
C SER A 481 -9.75 25.60 13.48
N LEU A 482 -9.82 24.48 14.22
CA LEU A 482 -11.06 23.72 14.47
C LEU A 482 -12.17 24.62 15.00
N PHE A 483 -11.88 25.41 16.04
CA PHE A 483 -12.84 26.29 16.68
C PHE A 483 -13.22 27.49 15.79
N CYS A 484 -12.29 28.01 14.99
CA CYS A 484 -12.59 29.03 13.99
C CYS A 484 -13.55 28.51 12.93
N ASN A 485 -13.26 27.34 12.36
CA ASN A 485 -14.05 26.72 11.29
C ASN A 485 -15.45 26.28 11.80
N ALA A 486 -15.53 25.79 13.04
CA ALA A 486 -16.79 25.47 13.71
C ALA A 486 -17.72 26.67 13.90
N LEU A 487 -17.18 27.88 14.15
CA LEU A 487 -17.98 29.11 14.15
C LEU A 487 -18.26 29.63 12.74
N TRP A 488 -17.32 29.51 11.81
CA TRP A 488 -17.46 29.97 10.42
C TRP A 488 -18.62 29.27 9.69
N VAL A 489 -18.75 27.95 9.85
CA VAL A 489 -19.81 27.12 9.21
C VAL A 489 -21.23 27.43 9.73
N LEU A 490 -21.35 28.20 10.81
CA LEU A 490 -22.64 28.63 11.36
C LEU A 490 -23.14 29.93 10.73
N GLN A 491 -22.24 30.76 10.22
CA GLN A 491 -22.55 32.09 9.70
C GLN A 491 -23.44 31.96 8.44
N LYS A 492 -24.51 32.74 8.40
CA LYS A 492 -25.53 32.71 7.35
C LYS A 492 -25.02 33.31 6.04
N ASP A 493 -24.13 34.28 6.10
CA ASP A 493 -23.46 34.84 4.90
C ASP A 493 -22.63 33.79 4.14
N ASN A 494 -21.90 32.94 4.86
CA ASN A 494 -21.04 31.88 4.31
C ASN A 494 -21.82 30.67 3.79
N THR A 495 -22.92 30.31 4.45
CA THR A 495 -23.61 29.02 4.24
C THR A 495 -25.01 29.14 3.64
N GLY A 496 -25.60 30.33 3.64
CA GLY A 496 -26.99 30.57 3.23
C GLY A 496 -28.05 29.95 4.14
N LEU A 497 -27.65 29.21 5.18
CA LEU A 497 -28.55 28.59 6.16
C LEU A 497 -29.14 29.64 7.10
N ASP A 498 -30.35 29.41 7.60
CA ASP A 498 -30.96 30.31 8.58
C ASP A 498 -30.22 30.30 9.92
N VAL A 499 -30.28 31.45 10.61
CA VAL A 499 -29.66 31.66 11.92
C VAL A 499 -30.39 30.82 12.96
N ASP A 500 -29.67 29.90 13.60
CA ASP A 500 -30.15 29.10 14.70
C ASP A 500 -29.45 29.58 15.98
N SER A 501 -30.14 30.42 16.76
CA SER A 501 -29.55 31.05 17.94
C SER A 501 -29.16 30.05 19.04
N ASP A 502 -29.89 28.94 19.17
CA ASP A 502 -29.60 27.92 20.17
C ASP A 502 -28.34 27.13 19.78
N LEU A 503 -28.21 26.77 18.49
CA LEU A 503 -27.00 26.13 17.96
C LEU A 503 -25.79 27.07 17.98
N ASN A 504 -25.97 28.34 17.61
CA ASN A 504 -24.91 29.34 17.69
C ASN A 504 -24.42 29.51 19.13
N GLN A 505 -25.33 29.63 20.11
CA GLN A 505 -24.95 29.76 21.51
C GLN A 505 -24.25 28.49 22.04
N TYR A 506 -24.65 27.30 21.59
CA TYR A 506 -23.94 26.05 21.90
C TYR A 506 -22.47 26.11 21.45
N PHE A 507 -22.22 26.47 20.19
CA PHE A 507 -20.85 26.53 19.66
C PHE A 507 -20.03 27.68 20.24
N LEU A 508 -20.64 28.84 20.48
CA LEU A 508 -19.99 29.97 21.17
C LEU A 508 -19.49 29.55 22.57
N ASN A 509 -20.32 28.83 23.33
CA ASN A 509 -19.94 28.30 24.65
C ASN A 509 -18.78 27.30 24.58
N LYS A 510 -18.65 26.55 23.48
CA LYS A 510 -17.57 25.59 23.24
C LYS A 510 -16.27 26.24 22.74
N CYS A 511 -16.37 27.24 21.86
CA CYS A 511 -15.23 27.80 21.14
C CYS A 511 -14.58 28.99 21.88
N LEU A 512 -15.36 29.87 22.49
CA LEU A 512 -14.85 31.08 23.17
C LEU A 512 -13.79 30.82 24.26
N PRO A 513 -13.80 29.71 25.03
CA PRO A 513 -12.72 29.37 25.97
C PRO A 513 -11.33 29.23 25.32
N HIS A 514 -11.27 28.93 24.01
CA HIS A 514 -10.03 28.74 23.25
C HIS A 514 -9.56 30.03 22.52
N ALA A 515 -10.42 31.05 22.46
CA ALA A 515 -10.15 32.30 21.75
C ALA A 515 -8.94 33.12 22.23
N PRO A 516 -8.53 33.10 23.52
CA PRO A 516 -7.29 33.75 23.96
C PRO A 516 -6.02 33.26 23.26
N SER A 517 -6.03 32.01 22.77
CA SER A 517 -4.89 31.37 22.08
C SER A 517 -5.03 31.43 20.55
N ASN A 518 -6.24 31.67 20.03
CA ASN A 518 -6.49 31.97 18.63
C ASN A 518 -7.53 33.10 18.52
N PRO A 519 -7.08 34.36 18.44
CA PRO A 519 -7.95 35.53 18.44
C PRO A 519 -8.97 35.57 17.28
N ALA A 520 -8.74 34.83 16.19
CA ALA A 520 -9.70 34.71 15.10
C ALA A 520 -11.04 34.09 15.55
N VAL A 521 -11.03 33.28 16.62
CA VAL A 521 -12.26 32.74 17.24
C VAL A 521 -13.14 33.87 17.78
N TYR A 522 -12.55 34.94 18.35
CA TYR A 522 -13.31 36.11 18.80
C TYR A 522 -13.97 36.83 17.62
N PHE A 523 -13.26 36.98 16.49
CA PHE A 523 -13.85 37.64 15.33
C PHE A 523 -14.99 36.81 14.71
N ASN A 524 -14.81 35.50 14.52
CA ASN A 524 -15.88 34.62 14.03
C ASN A 524 -17.09 34.57 14.99
N ALA A 525 -16.84 34.68 16.31
CA ALA A 525 -17.91 34.82 17.30
C ALA A 525 -18.65 36.16 17.17
N ALA A 526 -17.94 37.26 16.91
CA ALA A 526 -18.54 38.57 16.70
C ALA A 526 -19.49 38.58 15.47
N CYS A 527 -19.13 37.90 14.38
CA CYS A 527 -20.00 37.72 13.23
C CYS A 527 -21.34 37.06 13.64
N LEU A 528 -21.29 35.93 14.36
CA LEU A 528 -22.49 35.22 14.82
C LEU A 528 -23.34 36.07 15.78
N TYR A 529 -22.73 36.81 16.69
CA TYR A 529 -23.46 37.74 17.57
C TYR A 529 -24.17 38.85 16.77
N VAL A 530 -23.57 39.36 15.68
CA VAL A 530 -24.24 40.31 14.78
C VAL A 530 -25.42 39.67 14.04
N GLU A 531 -25.31 38.42 13.58
CA GLU A 531 -26.44 37.70 12.96
C GLU A 531 -27.59 37.41 13.92
N MET A 532 -27.32 37.40 15.23
CA MET A 532 -28.31 37.25 16.30
C MET A 532 -28.80 38.59 16.88
N ASP A 533 -28.48 39.73 16.24
CA ASP A 533 -28.77 41.11 16.71
C ASP A 533 -28.17 41.47 18.10
N ASP A 534 -27.18 40.71 18.59
CA ASP A 534 -26.50 40.93 19.88
C ASP A 534 -25.24 41.80 19.71
N PHE A 535 -25.46 43.08 19.47
CA PHE A 535 -24.39 44.04 19.21
C PHE A 535 -23.49 44.34 20.42
N GLU A 536 -23.92 44.00 21.64
CA GLU A 536 -23.11 44.17 22.86
C GLU A 536 -22.03 43.09 22.93
N ASN A 537 -22.40 41.80 22.81
CA ASN A 537 -21.44 40.70 22.81
C ASN A 537 -20.56 40.68 21.55
N ALA A 538 -21.09 41.09 20.38
CA ALA A 538 -20.27 41.29 19.18
C ALA A 538 -19.14 42.32 19.42
N THR A 539 -19.43 43.39 20.13
CA THR A 539 -18.48 44.47 20.42
C THR A 539 -17.42 44.04 21.44
N ASP A 540 -17.82 43.31 22.47
CA ASP A 540 -16.92 42.69 23.44
C ASP A 540 -15.94 41.71 22.76
N CYS A 541 -16.43 40.88 21.84
CA CYS A 541 -15.60 39.98 21.05
C CYS A 541 -14.60 40.73 20.15
N ILE A 542 -15.01 41.80 19.45
CA ILE A 542 -14.07 42.62 18.65
C ILE A 542 -12.98 43.26 19.52
N ARG A 543 -13.31 43.75 20.72
CA ARG A 543 -12.29 44.25 21.66
C ARG A 543 -11.31 43.15 22.06
N LYS A 544 -11.82 41.97 22.44
CA LYS A 544 -10.99 40.83 22.84
C LYS A 544 -10.10 40.32 21.70
N ALA A 545 -10.56 40.34 20.45
CA ALA A 545 -9.71 40.04 19.30
C ALA A 545 -8.50 40.99 19.22
N ILE A 546 -8.71 42.29 19.43
CA ILE A 546 -7.63 43.30 19.43
C ILE A 546 -6.73 43.16 20.67
N GLU A 547 -7.31 42.97 21.86
CA GLU A 547 -6.59 42.79 23.13
C GLU A 547 -5.69 41.55 23.13
N HIS A 548 -6.10 40.48 22.43
CA HIS A 548 -5.33 39.26 22.25
C HIS A 548 -4.47 39.25 20.96
N HIS A 549 -4.26 40.40 20.32
CA HIS A 549 -3.38 40.57 19.15
C HIS A 549 -3.81 39.75 17.91
N TYR A 550 -5.09 39.82 17.50
CA TYR A 550 -5.52 39.27 16.22
C TYR A 550 -4.81 39.94 15.03
N ASP A 551 -3.96 39.22 14.31
CA ASP A 551 -3.19 39.79 13.18
C ASP A 551 -4.08 40.42 12.08
N GLY A 552 -5.32 39.95 11.95
CA GLY A 552 -6.29 40.41 10.97
C GLY A 552 -7.05 41.70 11.31
N VAL A 553 -6.61 42.56 12.24
CA VAL A 553 -7.39 43.76 12.69
C VAL A 553 -7.88 44.62 11.52
N GLU A 554 -7.00 44.95 10.56
CA GLU A 554 -7.39 45.78 9.41
C GLU A 554 -8.41 45.09 8.50
N MET A 555 -8.22 43.79 8.25
CA MET A 555 -9.15 42.97 7.48
C MET A 555 -10.52 42.86 8.17
N MET A 556 -10.54 42.65 9.48
CA MET A 556 -11.76 42.63 10.30
C MET A 556 -12.54 43.94 10.16
N PHE A 557 -11.89 45.10 10.32
CA PHE A 557 -12.58 46.38 10.16
C PHE A 557 -13.04 46.62 8.71
N SER A 558 -12.26 46.19 7.71
CA SER A 558 -12.64 46.26 6.29
C SER A 558 -13.89 45.43 5.99
N GLN A 559 -13.95 44.18 6.48
CA GLN A 559 -15.13 43.31 6.36
C GLN A 559 -16.34 43.88 7.11
N ILE A 560 -16.15 44.39 8.34
CA ILE A 560 -17.23 45.05 9.08
C ILE A 560 -17.74 46.30 8.35
N ASP A 561 -16.90 47.05 7.63
CA ASP A 561 -17.31 48.20 6.81
C ASP A 561 -18.04 47.78 5.51
N ALA A 562 -17.55 46.76 4.83
CA ALA A 562 -18.03 46.31 3.53
C ALA A 562 -19.29 45.43 3.60
N GLU A 563 -19.29 44.39 4.43
CA GLU A 563 -20.24 43.29 4.29
C GLU A 563 -21.69 43.68 4.64
N PRO A 564 -22.70 43.13 3.93
CA PRO A 564 -24.10 43.46 4.17
C PRO A 564 -24.61 43.11 5.57
N MET A 565 -24.13 42.01 6.18
CA MET A 565 -24.59 41.55 7.50
C MET A 565 -24.38 42.59 8.61
N PHE A 566 -23.25 43.30 8.58
CA PHE A 566 -22.91 44.31 9.59
C PHE A 566 -23.65 45.65 9.41
N LYS A 567 -24.55 45.80 8.42
CA LYS A 567 -25.20 47.07 8.07
C LYS A 567 -25.90 47.77 9.23
N ASP A 568 -26.54 47.02 10.13
CA ASP A 568 -27.24 47.58 11.29
C ASP A 568 -26.33 47.69 12.52
N PHE A 569 -25.38 46.75 12.70
CA PHE A 569 -24.28 46.88 13.65
C PHE A 569 -23.48 48.19 13.45
N ARG A 570 -23.13 48.53 12.20
CA ARG A 570 -22.44 49.78 11.83
C ARG A 570 -23.14 51.07 12.27
N LYS A 571 -24.47 51.03 12.48
CA LYS A 571 -25.26 52.19 12.92
C LYS A 571 -25.33 52.31 14.44
N SER A 572 -25.05 51.23 15.16
CA SER A 572 -25.08 51.17 16.62
C SER A 572 -24.08 52.14 17.25
N GLU A 573 -24.34 52.57 18.48
CA GLU A 573 -23.35 53.33 19.26
C GLU A 573 -22.15 52.46 19.65
N PHE A 574 -22.34 51.13 19.73
CA PHE A 574 -21.26 50.20 20.04
C PHE A 574 -20.14 50.21 18.98
N TYR A 575 -20.49 50.08 17.69
CA TYR A 575 -19.50 50.15 16.61
C TYR A 575 -18.82 51.53 16.53
N LYS A 576 -19.56 52.61 16.77
CA LYS A 576 -18.97 53.96 16.87
C LYS A 576 -17.96 54.06 18.02
N SER A 577 -18.18 53.34 19.13
CA SER A 577 -17.23 53.28 20.26
C SER A 577 -16.03 52.36 20.04
N LEU A 578 -16.01 51.57 18.96
CA LEU A 578 -14.85 50.76 18.56
C LEU A 578 -13.93 51.51 17.58
N LYS A 579 -14.47 52.44 16.80
CA LYS A 579 -13.76 53.15 15.73
C LYS A 579 -13.14 54.49 16.17
N ASN A 580 -13.40 54.93 17.41
CA ASN A 580 -12.84 56.12 18.04
C ASN A 580 -11.90 55.72 19.19
#